data_AF-A0A453R5Y2-F1
#
_entry.id   AF-A0A453R5Y2-F1
#
_cell.length_a   1.000
_cell.length_b   1.000
_cell.length_c   1.000
_cell.angle_alpha   90.00
_cell.angle_beta   90.00
_cell.angle_gamma   90.00
#
_symmetry.space_group_name_H-M   'P 1'
#
loop_
_entity.id
_entity.type
_entity.pdbx_description
1 polymer ?
#
loop_
_entity_poly.entity_id
_entity_poly.type
_entity_poly.pdbx_seq_one_letter_code
_entity_poly.pdbx_strand_id
1 'polypeptide(L)'
;FLLLQAIPIWWRWYYWANPVSWTIYGVVASQFGDHGGSLLVPGGSPMVVKQFLEDNLGVRHDFLGYVVLAHFAYIIAIFFVFGYSIKFLNFQKR
;
A
#
# COMPACT_ATOMS: atom_id res chain seq x y z
N PHE A 1 -3.99 -14.18 -2.79
CA PHE A 1 -2.74 -13.48 -2.38
C PHE A 1 -1.55 -13.84 -3.29
N LEU A 2 -1.69 -13.68 -4.61
CA LEU A 2 -0.69 -14.13 -5.60
C LEU A 2 0.49 -13.15 -5.76
N LEU A 3 0.31 -11.83 -5.59
CA LEU A 3 1.43 -10.88 -5.67
C LEU A 3 2.42 -10.96 -4.50
N LEU A 4 1.96 -11.13 -3.26
CA LEU A 4 2.87 -11.35 -2.12
C LEU A 4 3.48 -12.76 -2.08
N GLN A 5 2.85 -13.74 -2.76
CA GLN A 5 3.43 -15.09 -2.91
C GLN A 5 4.65 -15.08 -3.83
N ALA A 6 4.70 -14.18 -4.82
CA ALA A 6 5.88 -13.99 -5.67
C ALA A 6 7.06 -13.32 -4.93
N ILE A 7 6.81 -12.64 -3.81
CA ILE A 7 7.85 -11.97 -3.02
C ILE A 7 8.40 -12.96 -1.96
N PRO A 8 9.73 -13.21 -1.94
CA PRO A 8 10.36 -14.03 -0.91
C PRO A 8 10.00 -13.53 0.50
N ILE A 9 9.80 -14.45 1.45
CA ILE A 9 9.30 -14.12 2.80
C ILE A 9 10.15 -13.01 3.46
N TRP A 10 11.46 -13.08 3.30
CA TRP A 10 12.42 -12.11 3.82
C TRP A 10 12.32 -10.71 3.20
N TRP A 11 11.67 -10.54 2.05
CA TRP A 11 11.50 -9.25 1.38
C TRP A 11 10.13 -8.62 1.65
N ARG A 12 9.21 -9.38 2.26
CA ARG A 12 7.85 -8.89 2.53
C ARG A 12 7.82 -7.72 3.50
N TRP A 13 8.72 -7.68 4.48
CA TRP A 13 8.77 -6.54 5.41
C TRP A 13 9.07 -5.23 4.68
N TYR A 14 9.93 -5.26 3.65
CA TYR A 14 10.27 -4.07 2.87
C TYR A 14 9.07 -3.54 2.08
N TYR A 15 8.26 -4.45 1.53
CA TYR A 15 6.99 -4.07 0.91
C TYR A 15 6.06 -3.35 1.90
N TRP A 16 5.94 -3.87 3.14
CA TRP A 16 5.10 -3.25 4.18
C TRP A 16 5.71 -1.97 4.78
N ALA A 17 7.03 -1.77 4.67
CA ALA A 17 7.72 -0.57 5.12
C ALA A 17 7.80 0.55 4.07
N ASN A 18 7.34 0.30 2.83
CA ASN A 18 7.42 1.26 1.74
C ASN A 18 6.11 2.06 1.61
N PRO A 19 6.10 3.40 1.82
CA PRO A 19 4.89 4.21 1.68
C PRO A 19 4.26 4.13 0.28
N VAL A 20 5.07 3.96 -0.78
CA VAL A 20 4.58 3.84 -2.16
C VAL A 20 3.72 2.59 -2.35
N SER A 21 4.11 1.48 -1.72
CA SER A 21 3.34 0.23 -1.75
C SER A 21 1.95 0.40 -1.11
N TRP A 22 1.86 1.15 -0.01
CA TRP A 22 0.58 1.52 0.61
C TRP A 22 -0.26 2.43 -0.28
N THR A 23 0.37 3.41 -0.96
CA THR A 23 -0.34 4.30 -1.88
C THR A 23 -0.94 3.54 -3.06
N ILE A 24 -0.17 2.66 -3.71
CA ILE A 24 -0.65 1.85 -4.84
C ILE A 24 -1.82 0.98 -4.40
N TYR A 25 -1.71 0.33 -3.24
CA TYR A 25 -2.83 -0.44 -2.68
C TYR A 25 -4.07 0.45 -2.49
N GLY A 26 -3.90 1.64 -1.89
CA GLY A 26 -5.00 2.56 -1.62
C GLY A 26 -5.70 3.04 -2.90
N VAL A 27 -4.93 3.39 -3.93
CA VAL A 27 -5.48 3.77 -5.24
C VAL A 27 -6.25 2.60 -5.86
N VAL A 28 -5.67 1.41 -5.92
CA VAL A 28 -6.35 0.25 -6.52
C VAL A 28 -7.61 -0.12 -5.73
N ALA A 29 -7.54 -0.16 -4.40
CA ALA A 29 -8.67 -0.50 -3.53
C ALA A 29 -9.80 0.55 -3.59
N SER A 30 -9.47 1.84 -3.71
CA SER A 30 -10.47 2.90 -3.81
C SER A 30 -11.15 2.92 -5.18
N GLN A 31 -10.39 2.71 -6.26
CA GLN A 31 -10.94 2.75 -7.62
C GLN A 31 -11.68 1.48 -8.01
N PHE A 32 -11.27 0.32 -7.50
CA PHE A 32 -11.77 -0.96 -8.00
C PHE A 32 -12.29 -1.91 -6.92
N GLY A 33 -12.10 -1.58 -5.63
CA GLY A 33 -12.48 -2.45 -4.51
C GLY A 33 -13.99 -2.63 -4.31
N ASP A 34 -14.82 -1.76 -4.90
CA ASP A 34 -16.28 -1.86 -4.86
C ASP A 34 -16.93 -1.78 -6.26
N HIS A 35 -16.13 -1.81 -7.32
CA HIS A 35 -16.67 -1.77 -8.68
C HIS A 35 -17.18 -3.15 -9.11
N GLY A 36 -18.47 -3.25 -9.39
CA GLY A 36 -19.13 -4.42 -9.99
C GLY A 36 -18.83 -4.65 -11.48
N GLY A 37 -17.81 -3.98 -12.03
CA GLY A 37 -17.39 -4.15 -13.42
C GLY A 37 -16.95 -5.59 -13.69
N SER A 38 -17.30 -6.13 -14.85
CA SER A 38 -16.89 -7.46 -15.28
C SER A 38 -15.55 -7.38 -16.02
N LEU A 39 -14.59 -8.22 -15.65
CA LEU A 39 -13.33 -8.43 -16.37
C LEU A 39 -13.41 -9.72 -17.18
N LEU A 40 -13.01 -9.63 -18.44
CA LEU A 40 -12.69 -10.78 -19.27
C LEU A 40 -11.20 -11.08 -19.12
N VAL A 41 -10.88 -12.18 -18.45
CA VAL A 41 -9.52 -12.68 -18.34
C VAL A 41 -9.23 -13.54 -19.57
N PRO A 42 -8.14 -13.29 -20.34
CA PRO A 42 -7.79 -14.12 -21.48
C PRO A 42 -7.63 -15.59 -21.06
N GLY A 43 -8.46 -16.48 -21.62
CA GLY A 43 -8.46 -17.91 -21.28
C GLY A 43 -9.29 -18.31 -20.05
N GLY A 44 -10.07 -17.39 -19.45
CA GLY A 44 -10.92 -17.66 -18.28
C GLY A 44 -12.38 -17.23 -18.45
N SER A 45 -13.21 -17.52 -17.44
CA SER A 45 -14.60 -17.06 -17.37
C SER A 45 -14.67 -15.58 -16.95
N PRO A 46 -15.70 -14.83 -17.37
CA PRO A 46 -15.94 -13.48 -16.90
C PRO A 46 -16.04 -13.46 -15.37
N MET A 47 -15.30 -12.56 -14.71
CA MET A 47 -15.31 -12.41 -13.25
C MET A 47 -15.41 -10.93 -12.86
N VAL A 48 -15.91 -10.65 -11.67
CA VAL A 48 -16.00 -9.27 -11.18
C VAL A 48 -14.60 -8.75 -10.84
N VAL A 49 -14.29 -7.49 -11.17
CA VAL A 49 -13.00 -6.84 -10.87
C VAL A 49 -12.61 -7.04 -9.41
N LYS A 50 -13.56 -6.82 -8.49
CA LYS A 50 -13.37 -7.02 -7.05
C LYS A 50 -12.88 -8.44 -6.72
N GLN A 51 -13.52 -9.48 -7.26
CA GLN A 51 -13.11 -10.87 -7.02
C GLN A 51 -11.69 -11.14 -7.54
N PHE A 52 -11.38 -10.65 -8.74
CA PHE A 52 -10.02 -10.76 -9.28
C PHE A 52 -8.98 -10.12 -8.35
N LEU A 53 -9.26 -8.91 -7.86
CA LEU A 53 -8.37 -8.17 -6.96
C LEU A 53 -8.18 -8.84 -5.60
N GLU A 54 -9.24 -9.42 -5.03
CA GLU A 54 -9.17 -10.15 -3.77
C GLU A 54 -8.38 -11.47 -3.93
N ASP A 55 -8.70 -12.27 -4.95
CA ASP A 55 -8.09 -13.58 -5.16
C ASP A 55 -6.62 -13.47 -5.58
N ASN A 56 -6.33 -12.56 -6.52
CA ASN A 56 -5.00 -12.42 -7.11
C ASN A 56 -4.13 -11.41 -6.36
N LEU A 57 -4.64 -10.21 -6.06
CA LEU A 57 -3.80 -9.15 -5.48
C LEU A 57 -3.96 -9.06 -3.95
N GLY A 58 -4.96 -9.70 -3.36
CA GLY A 58 -5.28 -9.58 -1.93
C GLY A 58 -5.82 -8.21 -1.55
N VAL A 59 -6.30 -7.43 -2.54
CA VAL A 59 -6.76 -6.06 -2.34
C VAL A 59 -8.22 -6.10 -1.89
N ARG A 60 -8.45 -5.65 -0.66
CA ARG A 60 -9.76 -5.50 -0.01
C ARG A 60 -10.06 -4.04 0.27
N HIS A 61 -11.27 -3.61 -0.05
CA HIS A 61 -11.74 -2.25 0.19
C HIS A 61 -11.76 -1.89 1.69
N ASP A 62 -12.16 -2.84 2.55
CA ASP A 62 -12.19 -2.66 4.01
C ASP A 62 -10.82 -2.35 4.63
N PHE A 63 -9.74 -2.64 3.91
CA PHE A 63 -8.39 -2.35 4.38
C PHE A 63 -7.97 -0.89 4.18
N LEU A 64 -8.76 -0.09 3.43
CA LEU A 64 -8.45 1.32 3.17
C LEU A 64 -8.26 2.15 4.44
N GLY A 65 -9.00 1.85 5.51
CA GLY A 65 -8.81 2.52 6.80
C GLY A 65 -7.39 2.35 7.35
N TYR A 66 -6.80 1.15 7.23
CA TYR A 66 -5.42 0.90 7.65
C TYR A 66 -4.41 1.59 6.73
N VAL A 67 -4.70 1.69 5.43
CA VAL A 67 -3.85 2.43 4.48
C VAL A 67 -3.76 3.90 4.87
N VAL A 68 -4.89 4.52 5.19
CA VAL A 68 -4.93 5.92 5.64
C VAL A 68 -4.14 6.09 6.94
N LEU A 69 -4.35 5.22 7.93
CA LEU A 69 -3.60 5.24 9.19
C LEU A 69 -2.08 5.11 8.98
N ALA A 70 -1.65 4.22 8.07
CA ALA A 70 -0.24 4.05 7.75
C ALA A 70 0.38 5.33 7.16
N HIS A 71 -0.33 6.04 6.27
CA HIS A 71 0.16 7.31 5.72
C HIS A 71 0.33 8.38 6.81
N PHE A 72 -0.63 8.49 7.74
CA PHE A 72 -0.48 9.39 8.89
C PHE A 72 0.73 9.04 9.75
N ALA A 73 0.96 7.74 10.00
CA ALA A 73 2.14 7.29 10.73
C ALA A 73 3.45 7.69 10.02
N TYR A 74 3.54 7.54 8.70
CA TYR A 74 4.71 8.00 7.93
C TYR A 74 4.91 9.51 8.00
N ILE A 75 3.84 10.31 7.87
CA ILE A 75 3.92 11.77 7.98
C ILE A 75 4.46 12.18 9.35
N ILE A 76 3.92 11.60 10.42
CA ILE A 76 4.36 11.87 11.79
C ILE A 76 5.83 11.46 11.97
N ALA A 77 6.22 10.27 11.48
CA ALA A 77 7.59 9.79 11.58
C ALA A 77 8.58 10.71 10.85
N ILE A 78 8.27 11.10 9.60
CA ILE A 78 9.11 12.02 8.82
C ILE A 78 9.19 13.38 9.51
N PHE A 79 8.08 13.90 10.04
CA PHE A 79 8.05 15.16 10.78
C PHE A 79 9.00 15.13 11.99
N PHE A 80 8.95 14.08 12.80
CA PHE A 80 9.86 13.93 13.93
C PHE A 80 11.31 13.76 13.48
N VAL A 81 11.58 12.86 12.53
CA VAL A 81 12.93 12.64 11.98
C VAL A 81 13.51 13.96 11.47
N PHE A 82 12.74 14.73 10.70
CA PHE A 82 13.14 16.03 10.19
C PHE A 82 13.41 17.03 11.31
N GLY A 83 12.50 17.16 12.29
CA GLY A 83 12.67 18.06 13.44
C GLY A 83 13.91 17.74 14.28
N TYR A 84 14.15 16.46 14.58
CA TYR A 84 15.35 16.00 15.28
C TYR A 84 16.61 16.20 14.44
N SER A 85 16.54 15.91 13.14
CA SER A 85 17.65 16.11 12.21
C SER A 85 18.05 17.57 12.15
N ILE A 86 17.09 18.51 12.08
CA ILE A 86 17.40 19.95 12.17
C ILE A 86 18.10 20.26 13.49
N LYS A 87 17.58 19.81 14.63
CA LYS A 87 18.21 20.09 15.94
C LYS A 87 19.64 19.55 16.04
N PHE A 88 19.87 18.33 15.54
CA PHE A 88 21.17 17.65 15.63
C PHE A 88 22.18 18.15 14.59
N LEU A 89 21.73 18.31 13.34
CA LEU A 89 22.52 18.84 12.21
C LEU A 89 22.52 20.36 12.18
N ASN A 90 22.04 21.06 13.21
CA ASN A 90 22.17 22.51 13.29
C ASN A 90 23.65 22.87 13.48
N PHE A 91 24.37 22.94 12.35
CA PHE A 91 25.77 23.35 12.27
C PHE A 91 25.96 24.86 12.44
N GLN A 92 24.93 25.60 12.88
CA GLN A 92 25.09 26.92 13.48
C GLN A 92 25.77 26.78 14.85
N LYS A 93 26.98 26.20 14.87
CA LYS A 93 27.97 26.47 15.90
C LYS A 93 28.36 27.93 15.72
N ARG A 94 27.95 28.75 16.67
CA ARG A 94 28.67 30.00 16.93
C ARG A 94 30.02 29.66 17.55
#